data_AF-M7X894-F1
#
_entry.id   AF-M7X894-F1
#
_cell.length_a   1.000
_cell.length_b   1.000
_cell.length_c   1.000
_cell.angle_alpha   90.00
_cell.angle_beta   90.00
_cell.angle_gamma   90.00
#
_symmetry.space_group_name_H-M   'P 1'
#
loop_
_entity.id
_entity.type
_entity.pdbx_description
1 polymer ?
#
loop_
_entity_poly.entity_id
_entity_poly.type
_entity_poly.pdbx_seq_one_letter_code
_entity_poly.pdbx_strand_id
1 'polypeptide(L)'
;MTREQLELFRRAYDKSVKKCVKGKNKDGKDIAEQSDWVFFDRDLIQSLLDMTDPKAGGLKMYFGQYDKENLDIIPLDRKDREDYIGRMSIAIAAANRTERGIIDVTGENSDPALRSQSSGESVRNLGQLCPPNCNP
;
A
#
# COMPACT_ATOMS: atom_id res chain seq x y z
N MET A 1 5.17 -1.49 6.06
CA MET A 1 5.93 -1.29 4.82
C MET A 1 6.87 -0.11 4.98
N THR A 2 8.16 -0.32 4.73
CA THR A 2 9.20 0.73 4.75
C THR A 2 9.04 1.67 3.56
N ARG A 3 9.71 2.83 3.59
CA ARG A 3 9.76 3.73 2.43
C ARG A 3 10.40 3.07 1.20
N GLU A 4 11.43 2.27 1.40
CA GLU A 4 12.10 1.53 0.33
C GLU A 4 11.16 0.49 -0.30
N GLN A 5 10.42 -0.25 0.54
CA GLN A 5 9.40 -1.19 0.09
C GLN A 5 8.27 -0.48 -0.68
N LEU A 6 7.83 0.70 -0.23
CA LEU A 6 6.86 1.52 -0.96
C LEU A 6 7.37 1.92 -2.34
N GLU A 7 8.64 2.33 -2.43
CA GLU A 7 9.25 2.69 -3.70
C GLU A 7 9.36 1.48 -4.65
N LEU A 8 9.76 0.30 -4.16
CA LEU A 8 9.76 -0.93 -4.98
C LEU A 8 8.35 -1.29 -5.47
N PHE A 9 7.36 -1.24 -4.58
CA PHE A 9 5.95 -1.49 -4.89
C PHE A 9 5.39 -0.55 -5.96
N ARG A 10 5.76 0.74 -5.91
CA ARG A 10 5.37 1.75 -6.90
C ARG A 10 6.13 1.61 -8.22
N ARG A 11 7.43 1.29 -8.17
CA ARG A 11 8.26 1.08 -9.37
C ARG A 11 7.76 -0.07 -10.22
N ALA A 12 7.28 -1.15 -9.61
CA ALA A 12 6.65 -2.26 -10.34
C ALA A 12 5.45 -1.78 -11.17
N TYR A 13 4.55 -1.00 -10.55
CA TYR A 13 3.39 -0.39 -11.21
C TYR A 13 3.76 0.61 -12.32
N ASP A 14 4.79 1.43 -12.09
CA ASP A 14 5.30 2.40 -13.08
C ASP A 14 5.86 1.73 -14.34
N LYS A 15 6.27 0.46 -14.26
CA LYS A 15 6.79 -0.32 -15.40
C LYS A 15 5.69 -1.05 -16.19
N SER A 16 4.48 -1.17 -15.63
CA SER A 16 3.41 -2.03 -16.16
C SER A 16 2.10 -1.25 -16.40
N VAL A 17 1.14 -1.38 -15.48
CA VAL A 17 -0.25 -0.96 -15.57
C VAL A 17 -0.36 0.54 -15.83
N LYS A 18 0.51 1.34 -15.19
CA LYS A 18 0.56 2.79 -15.42
C LYS A 18 0.91 3.18 -16.87
N LYS A 19 1.66 2.33 -17.57
CA LYS A 19 2.09 2.52 -18.97
C LYS A 19 1.25 1.71 -19.96
N CYS A 20 0.06 1.25 -19.56
CA CYS A 20 -0.81 0.38 -20.37
C CYS A 20 -0.17 -0.98 -20.74
N VAL A 21 0.90 -1.40 -20.07
CA VAL A 21 1.50 -2.72 -20.25
C VAL A 21 0.84 -3.68 -19.27
N LYS A 22 0.38 -4.82 -19.76
CA LYS A 22 -0.24 -5.83 -18.90
C LYS A 22 0.74 -6.29 -17.82
N GLY A 23 0.22 -6.43 -16.60
CA GLY A 23 0.97 -7.06 -15.52
C GLY A 23 1.42 -8.47 -15.93
N LYS A 24 2.55 -8.92 -15.40
CA LYS A 24 3.06 -10.26 -15.64
C LYS A 24 2.88 -11.09 -14.37
N ASN A 25 2.36 -12.31 -14.50
CA ASN A 25 2.26 -13.25 -13.38
C ASN A 25 3.64 -13.82 -13.03
N LYS A 26 3.69 -14.72 -12.03
CA LYS A 26 4.92 -15.40 -11.58
C LYS A 26 5.69 -16.15 -12.68
N ASP A 27 4.98 -16.61 -13.72
CA ASP A 27 5.53 -17.32 -14.89
C ASP A 27 5.94 -16.38 -16.03
N GLY A 28 5.81 -15.06 -15.86
CA GLY A 28 6.12 -14.07 -16.90
C GLY A 28 5.05 -13.94 -17.99
N LYS A 29 3.87 -14.54 -17.82
CA LYS A 29 2.73 -14.43 -18.73
C LYS A 29 1.88 -13.20 -18.40
N ASP A 30 1.25 -12.62 -19.41
CA ASP A 30 0.28 -11.52 -19.20
C ASP A 30 -0.86 -11.98 -18.30
N ILE A 31 -1.22 -11.15 -17.32
CA ILE A 31 -2.46 -11.33 -16.59
C ILE A 31 -3.63 -10.82 -17.44
N ALA A 32 -4.62 -11.68 -17.63
CA ALA A 32 -5.83 -11.37 -18.38
C ALA A 32 -6.78 -10.47 -17.58
N GLU A 33 -6.81 -10.66 -16.26
CA GLU A 33 -7.69 -9.97 -15.32
C GLU A 33 -6.87 -9.24 -14.25
N GLN A 34 -7.14 -7.94 -14.11
CA GLN A 34 -6.57 -7.11 -13.06
C GLN A 34 -7.38 -7.23 -11.77
N SER A 35 -6.84 -6.67 -10.70
CA SER A 35 -7.55 -6.56 -9.43
C SER A 35 -8.83 -5.75 -9.57
N ASP A 36 -9.92 -6.28 -9.06
CA ASP A 36 -11.25 -5.67 -9.10
C ASP A 36 -11.46 -4.73 -7.91
N TRP A 37 -11.09 -5.18 -6.71
CA TRP A 37 -11.20 -4.39 -5.49
C TRP A 37 -10.10 -4.71 -4.48
N VAL A 38 -9.85 -3.73 -3.59
CA VAL A 38 -9.00 -3.84 -2.41
C VAL A 38 -9.83 -3.48 -1.19
N PHE A 39 -9.98 -4.41 -0.25
CA PHE A 39 -10.69 -4.18 1.01
C PHE A 39 -9.71 -3.86 2.14
N PHE A 40 -10.02 -2.83 2.91
CA PHE A 40 -9.34 -2.49 4.17
C PHE A 40 -10.39 -2.53 5.28
N ASP A 41 -10.06 -3.20 6.39
CA ASP A 41 -10.96 -3.22 7.53
C ASP A 41 -11.08 -1.84 8.20
N ARG A 42 -12.16 -1.68 8.96
CA ARG A 42 -12.47 -0.42 9.65
C ARG A 42 -11.41 -0.03 10.66
N ASP A 43 -10.85 -1.00 11.38
CA ASP A 43 -9.91 -0.74 12.48
C ASP A 43 -8.60 -0.17 11.93
N LEU A 44 -8.12 -0.70 10.81
CA LEU A 44 -6.98 -0.19 10.07
C LEU A 44 -7.25 1.24 9.59
N ILE A 45 -8.41 1.48 8.96
CA ILE A 45 -8.79 2.82 8.48
C ILE A 45 -8.81 3.81 9.65
N GLN A 46 -9.44 3.44 10.76
CA GLN A 46 -9.56 4.31 11.93
C GLN A 46 -8.19 4.59 12.54
N SER A 47 -7.34 3.58 12.72
CA SER A 47 -5.99 3.76 13.29
C SER A 47 -5.12 4.70 12.45
N LEU A 48 -5.31 4.73 11.13
CA LEU A 48 -4.64 5.69 10.25
C LEU A 48 -5.20 7.10 10.41
N LEU A 49 -6.53 7.25 10.48
CA LEU A 49 -7.17 8.55 10.66
C LEU A 49 -6.84 9.17 12.01
N ASP A 50 -6.68 8.36 13.06
CA ASP A 50 -6.29 8.83 14.41
C ASP A 50 -4.89 9.47 14.42
N MET A 51 -4.04 9.19 13.42
CA MET A 51 -2.74 9.84 13.26
C MET A 51 -2.80 11.18 12.51
N THR A 52 -3.96 11.55 11.97
CA THR A 52 -4.11 12.73 11.10
C THR A 52 -4.67 13.93 11.84
N ASP A 53 -4.53 15.11 11.24
CA ASP A 53 -5.18 16.31 11.74
C ASP A 53 -6.73 16.16 11.66
N PRO A 54 -7.50 16.47 12.72
CA PRO A 54 -8.96 16.26 12.70
C PRO A 54 -9.73 17.05 11.63
N LYS A 55 -9.14 18.11 11.05
CA LYS A 55 -9.79 18.98 10.07
C LYS A 55 -9.20 18.85 8.66
N ALA A 56 -7.89 18.63 8.56
CA ALA A 56 -7.14 18.57 7.31
C ALA A 56 -6.63 17.16 6.98
N GLY A 57 -6.89 16.19 7.85
CA GLY A 57 -6.44 14.82 7.76
C GLY A 57 -7.27 13.93 6.84
N GLY A 58 -6.64 12.86 6.38
CA GLY A 58 -7.27 11.82 5.59
C GLY A 58 -6.29 10.72 5.19
N LEU A 59 -6.71 9.91 4.22
CA LEU A 59 -5.89 8.81 3.70
C LEU A 59 -5.36 9.16 2.31
N LYS A 60 -4.06 8.96 2.12
CA LYS A 60 -3.42 8.96 0.80
C LYS A 60 -3.25 7.54 0.32
N MET A 61 -3.70 7.28 -0.90
CA MET A 61 -3.65 5.97 -1.53
C MET A 61 -2.52 5.93 -2.57
N TYR A 62 -1.66 4.93 -2.45
CA TYR A 62 -0.58 4.64 -3.38
C TYR A 62 -0.93 3.40 -4.19
N PHE A 63 -1.11 3.59 -5.50
CA PHE A 63 -1.18 2.47 -6.43
C PHE A 63 0.20 1.83 -6.59
N GLY A 64 0.24 0.52 -6.55
CA GLY A 64 1.44 -0.26 -6.79
C GLY A 64 1.11 -1.63 -7.33
N GLN A 65 2.13 -2.45 -7.50
CA GLN A 65 2.01 -3.81 -7.99
C GLN A 65 3.02 -4.70 -7.27
N TYR A 66 2.65 -5.96 -7.04
CA TYR A 66 3.62 -6.94 -6.55
C TYR A 66 4.42 -7.57 -7.68
N ASP A 67 5.69 -7.80 -7.43
CA ASP A 67 6.60 -8.58 -8.26
C ASP A 67 7.51 -9.45 -7.37
N LYS A 68 8.44 -10.17 -8.00
CA LYS A 68 9.33 -11.09 -7.28
C LYS A 68 10.27 -10.35 -6.30
N GLU A 69 10.53 -9.06 -6.50
CA GLU A 69 11.47 -8.27 -5.71
C GLU A 69 10.83 -7.68 -4.46
N ASN A 70 9.50 -7.63 -4.39
CA ASN A 70 8.76 -6.96 -3.32
C ASN A 70 7.69 -7.84 -2.64
N LEU A 71 7.75 -9.16 -2.86
CA LEU A 71 6.82 -10.12 -2.26
C LEU A 71 6.93 -10.16 -0.73
N ASP A 72 8.07 -9.80 -0.14
CA ASP A 72 8.31 -9.72 1.30
C ASP A 72 7.34 -8.76 2.02
N ILE A 73 6.77 -7.80 1.30
CA ILE A 73 5.75 -6.85 1.77
C ILE A 73 4.45 -7.54 2.18
N ILE A 74 4.13 -8.67 1.53
CA ILE A 74 2.93 -9.45 1.82
C ILE A 74 3.15 -10.24 3.11
N PRO A 75 2.22 -10.23 4.09
CA PRO A 75 2.35 -11.03 5.31
C PRO A 75 2.64 -12.52 5.04
N LEU A 76 3.51 -13.12 5.85
CA LEU A 76 3.98 -14.51 5.68
C LEU A 76 2.88 -15.55 5.85
N ASP A 77 1.86 -15.23 6.65
CA ASP A 77 0.70 -16.06 6.95
C ASP A 77 -0.37 -16.04 5.84
N ARG A 78 -0.27 -15.10 4.90
CA ARG A 78 -1.12 -15.06 3.71
C ARG A 78 -0.71 -16.19 2.77
N LYS A 79 -1.65 -17.09 2.46
CA LYS A 79 -1.43 -18.18 1.50
C LYS A 79 -1.27 -17.64 0.08
N ASP A 80 -0.58 -18.40 -0.76
CA ASP A 80 -0.45 -18.17 -2.20
C ASP A 80 0.06 -16.76 -2.56
N ARG A 81 1.06 -16.26 -1.81
CA ARG A 81 1.64 -14.90 -1.97
C ARG A 81 2.08 -14.61 -3.41
N GLU A 82 2.54 -15.62 -4.14
CA GLU A 82 2.95 -15.46 -5.54
C GLU A 82 1.81 -15.09 -6.48
N ASP A 83 0.55 -15.40 -6.13
CA ASP A 83 -0.61 -15.12 -6.98
C ASP A 83 -0.98 -13.64 -6.99
N TYR A 84 -0.35 -12.84 -6.12
CA TYR A 84 -0.40 -11.39 -6.12
C TYR A 84 0.55 -10.77 -7.16
N ILE A 85 1.55 -11.51 -7.65
CA ILE A 85 2.49 -11.01 -8.66
C ILE A 85 1.73 -10.57 -9.91
N GLY A 86 2.05 -9.38 -10.40
CA GLY A 86 1.44 -8.85 -11.61
C GLY A 86 0.22 -7.96 -11.34
N ARG A 87 -0.40 -8.09 -10.17
CA ARG A 87 -1.69 -7.47 -9.86
C ARG A 87 -1.54 -6.10 -9.24
N MET A 88 -2.36 -5.15 -9.68
CA MET A 88 -2.45 -3.83 -9.07
C MET A 88 -2.95 -3.96 -7.62
N SER A 89 -2.39 -3.21 -6.69
CA SER A 89 -2.85 -3.14 -5.30
C SER A 89 -2.70 -1.70 -4.78
N ILE A 90 -3.22 -1.44 -3.59
CA ILE A 90 -3.23 -0.14 -2.94
C ILE A 90 -2.51 -0.25 -1.60
N ALA A 91 -1.57 0.66 -1.35
CA ALA A 91 -1.07 0.96 -0.01
C ALA A 91 -1.72 2.26 0.47
N ILE A 92 -2.13 2.30 1.74
CA ILE A 92 -2.77 3.48 2.35
C ILE A 92 -1.84 4.11 3.39
N ALA A 93 -1.84 5.43 3.45
CA ALA A 93 -1.06 6.19 4.40
C ALA A 93 -1.89 7.29 5.05
N ALA A 94 -1.66 7.54 6.34
CA ALA A 94 -2.15 8.74 7.00
C ALA A 94 -1.52 9.98 6.36
N ALA A 95 -2.31 10.99 6.01
CA ALA A 95 -1.82 12.19 5.36
C ALA A 95 -2.63 13.43 5.74
N ASN A 96 -1.98 14.58 5.73
CA ASN A 96 -2.60 15.89 5.99
C ASN A 96 -2.52 16.76 4.73
N ARG A 97 -3.58 17.53 4.47
CA ARG A 97 -3.57 18.61 3.49
C ARG A 97 -2.85 19.83 4.07
N THR A 98 -1.86 20.33 3.34
CA THR A 98 -1.10 21.54 3.69
C THR A 98 -1.09 22.51 2.50
N GLU A 99 -0.58 23.73 2.70
CA GLU A 99 -0.34 24.69 1.61
C GLU A 99 0.60 24.15 0.52
N ARG A 100 1.46 23.19 0.88
CA ARG A 100 2.41 22.53 -0.03
C ARG A 100 1.83 21.26 -0.68
N GLY A 101 0.57 20.94 -0.42
CA GLY A 101 -0.13 19.75 -0.92
C GLY A 101 -0.37 18.67 0.15
N ILE A 102 -0.61 17.43 -0.31
CA ILE A 102 -0.93 16.29 0.56
C ILE A 102 0.37 15.60 1.00
N ILE A 103 0.67 15.69 2.29
CA ILE A 103 1.91 15.18 2.89
C ILE A 103 1.57 14.02 3.82
N ASP A 104 2.30 12.93 3.69
CA ASP A 104 2.19 11.76 4.55
C ASP A 104 2.59 12.15 5.98
N VAL A 105 1.84 11.66 6.96
CA VAL A 105 2.23 11.76 8.36
C VAL A 105 3.42 10.83 8.54
N THR A 106 4.65 11.34 8.49
CA THR A 106 5.83 10.58 8.91
C THR A 106 6.06 10.85 10.39
N GLY A 107 6.48 9.84 11.17
CA GLY A 107 6.80 9.98 12.60
C GLY A 107 7.97 10.94 12.91
N GLU A 108 8.36 11.80 11.96
CA GLU A 108 9.47 12.74 12.07
C GLU A 108 9.04 14.14 12.51
N ASN A 109 7.73 14.45 12.54
CA ASN A 109 7.20 15.75 12.98
C ASN A 109 6.44 15.71 14.32
N SER A 110 6.49 14.60 15.07
CA SER A 110 6.05 14.57 16.46
C SER A 110 7.22 15.01 17.36
N ASP A 111 6.92 15.92 18.28
CA ASP A 111 7.73 16.34 19.43
C ASP A 111 8.81 15.30 19.84
N PRO A 112 10.10 15.68 19.95
CA PRO A 112 11.17 14.75 20.32
C PRO A 112 10.93 13.97 21.63
N ALA A 113 10.01 14.39 22.49
CA ALA A 113 9.59 13.65 23.69
C ALA A 113 8.72 12.39 23.40
N LEU A 114 8.11 12.28 22.22
CA LEU A 114 7.23 11.15 21.84
C LEU A 114 7.92 10.06 21.00
N ARG A 115 9.23 10.21 20.76
CA ARG A 115 10.06 9.28 19.96
C ARG A 115 10.23 7.88 20.56
N SER A 116 9.72 7.64 21.77
CA SER A 116 10.05 6.43 22.53
C SER A 116 9.20 5.19 22.22
N GLN A 117 8.09 5.25 21.46
CA GLN A 117 7.19 4.07 21.39
C GLN A 117 6.50 3.76 20.05
N SER A 118 6.83 4.40 18.93
CA SER A 118 6.30 3.93 17.63
C SER A 118 7.25 4.16 16.46
N SER A 119 8.10 3.17 16.21
CA SER A 119 8.68 2.91 14.87
C SER A 119 7.60 2.38 13.91
N GLY A 120 6.39 2.92 14.00
CA GLY A 120 5.22 2.51 13.24
C GLY A 120 5.18 3.31 11.96
N GLU A 121 5.65 2.72 10.87
CA GLU A 121 5.52 3.27 9.51
C GLU A 121 4.06 3.75 9.32
N SER A 122 3.82 4.91 8.71
CA SER A 122 2.45 5.39 8.48
C SER A 122 1.79 4.77 7.26
N VAL A 123 2.53 3.94 6.53
CA VAL A 123 2.09 3.28 5.30
C VAL A 123 1.73 1.82 5.60
N ARG A 124 0.52 1.43 5.18
CA ARG A 124 -0.02 0.08 5.35
C ARG A 124 -0.38 -0.49 3.99
N ASN A 125 0.14 -1.67 3.67
CA ASN A 125 -0.21 -2.42 2.47
C ASN A 125 -0.74 -3.81 2.87
N LEU A 126 -1.90 -3.80 3.53
CA LEU A 126 -2.54 -4.99 4.10
C LEU A 126 -3.88 -5.31 3.45
N GLY A 127 -4.27 -4.56 2.41
CA GLY A 127 -5.55 -4.74 1.75
C GLY A 127 -5.76 -6.18 1.28
N GLN A 128 -6.98 -6.67 1.44
CA GLN A 128 -7.41 -7.93 0.83
C GLN A 128 -7.76 -7.66 -0.63
N LEU A 129 -7.13 -8.41 -1.53
CA LEU A 129 -7.22 -8.22 -2.97
C LEU A 129 -8.11 -9.30 -3.61
N CYS A 130 -8.98 -8.89 -4.53
CA CYS A 130 -9.65 -9.81 -5.46
C CYS A 130 -9.17 -9.57 -6.89
N PRO A 131 -8.76 -10.61 -7.61
CA PRO A 131 -8.22 -11.90 -7.13
C PRO A 131 -6.90 -11.73 -6.33
N PRO A 132 -6.47 -12.72 -5.51
CA PRO A 132 -6.97 -14.10 -5.47
C PRO A 132 -8.19 -14.33 -4.57
N ASN A 133 -8.54 -13.40 -3.68
CA ASN A 133 -9.60 -13.62 -2.68
C ASN A 133 -10.89 -12.89 -3.05
N CYS A 134 -11.70 -13.49 -3.92
CA CYS A 134 -12.91 -12.89 -4.49
C CYS A 134 -14.21 -13.36 -3.83
N ASN A 135 -14.26 -13.41 -2.50
CA ASN A 135 -15.49 -13.72 -1.76
C ASN A 135 -16.14 -12.40 -1.29
N PRO A 136 -17.08 -11.81 -2.06
CA PRO A 136 -17.78 -10.60 -1.69
C PRO A 136 -18.73 -10.78 -0.49
#